data_AF-A0A4U7F567-F1
#
_entry.id   AF-A0A4U7F567-F1
#
_cell.length_a   1.000
_cell.length_b   1.000
_cell.length_c   1.000
_cell.angle_alpha   90.00
_cell.angle_beta   90.00
_cell.angle_gamma   90.00
#
_symmetry.space_group_name_H-M   'P 1'
#
loop_
_entity.id
_entity.type
_entity.pdbx_description
1 polymer ?
#
loop_
_entity_poly.entity_id
_entity_poly.type
_entity_poly.pdbx_seq_one_letter_code
_entity_poly.pdbx_strand_id
1 'polypeptide(L)'
;VEAFADALEVVPRTLAENAGLDPIDSLVDLRARHDGGEFGAGLDAYTGDVIDMEAEGVVEPLRVKTQAIESATEAAVMILRIDDVIAAGDLKGGGSDDDGDEGGPGGAPGGMGGMGGMGGMGGAM
;
A
#
# COMPACT_ATOMS: atom_id res chain seq x y z
N VAL A 1 -18.07 13.05 -6.67
CA VAL A 1 -18.79 11.95 -7.37
C VAL A 1 -18.23 11.78 -8.77
N GLU A 2 -18.07 12.86 -9.54
CA GLU A 2 -17.47 12.86 -10.89
C GLU A 2 -16.15 12.09 -10.97
N ALA A 3 -15.13 12.46 -10.17
CA ALA A 3 -13.83 11.76 -10.20
C ALA A 3 -13.89 10.25 -9.90
N PHE A 4 -14.88 9.80 -9.13
CA PHE A 4 -15.08 8.37 -8.88
C PHE A 4 -15.72 7.68 -10.09
N ALA A 5 -16.67 8.33 -10.75
CA ALA A 5 -17.27 7.83 -11.99
C ALA A 5 -16.22 7.75 -13.11
N ASP A 6 -15.40 8.79 -13.28
CA ASP A 6 -14.30 8.82 -14.25
C ASP A 6 -13.28 7.71 -13.96
N ALA A 7 -13.01 7.42 -12.69
CA ALA A 7 -12.12 6.33 -12.31
C ALA A 7 -12.64 4.94 -12.70
N LEU A 8 -13.97 4.72 -12.73
CA LEU A 8 -14.56 3.44 -13.14
C LEU A 8 -14.35 3.17 -14.64
N GLU A 9 -14.19 4.21 -15.47
CA GLU A 9 -13.88 4.07 -16.90
C GLU A 9 -12.50 3.44 -17.15
N VAL A 10 -11.64 3.34 -16.13
CA VAL A 10 -10.34 2.65 -16.25
C VAL A 10 -10.50 1.19 -16.68
N VAL A 11 -11.57 0.52 -16.27
CA VAL A 11 -11.80 -0.90 -16.58
C VAL A 11 -12.04 -1.11 -18.09
N PRO A 12 -13.05 -0.49 -18.72
CA PRO A 12 -13.23 -0.60 -20.17
C PRO A 12 -12.09 0.02 -20.97
N ARG A 13 -11.45 1.10 -20.49
CA ARG A 13 -10.25 1.67 -21.11
C ARG A 13 -9.11 0.66 -21.19
N THR A 14 -8.81 0.02 -20.07
CA THR A 14 -7.75 -1.00 -19.97
C THR A 14 -8.07 -2.21 -20.84
N LEU A 15 -9.35 -2.60 -20.93
CA LEU A 15 -9.78 -3.66 -21.85
C LEU A 15 -9.49 -3.30 -23.31
N ALA A 16 -9.85 -2.08 -23.74
CA ALA A 16 -9.58 -1.59 -25.09
C ALA A 16 -8.07 -1.56 -25.39
N GLU A 17 -7.26 -1.03 -24.49
CA GLU A 17 -5.80 -0.98 -24.62
C GLU A 17 -5.20 -2.38 -24.76
N ASN A 18 -5.62 -3.34 -23.93
CA ASN A 18 -5.15 -4.72 -24.00
C ASN A 18 -5.61 -5.46 -25.27
N ALA A 19 -6.75 -5.07 -25.83
CA ALA A 19 -7.26 -5.58 -27.10
C ALA A 19 -6.60 -4.92 -28.33
N GLY A 20 -5.79 -3.87 -28.13
CA GLY A 20 -5.18 -3.10 -29.21
C GLY A 20 -6.16 -2.17 -29.93
N LEU A 21 -7.28 -1.83 -29.30
CA LEU A 21 -8.31 -0.92 -29.80
C LEU A 21 -8.00 0.53 -29.41
N ASP A 22 -8.61 1.51 -30.08
CA ASP A 22 -8.52 2.91 -29.64
C ASP A 22 -9.37 3.11 -28.38
N PRO A 23 -8.77 3.46 -27.23
CA PRO A 23 -9.51 3.54 -25.97
C PRO A 23 -10.46 4.74 -25.91
N ILE A 24 -10.19 5.80 -26.67
CA ILE A 24 -11.06 6.99 -26.70
C ILE A 24 -12.32 6.68 -27.48
N ASP A 25 -12.17 6.15 -28.69
CA ASP A 25 -13.33 5.79 -29.52
C ASP A 25 -14.20 4.73 -28.83
N SER A 26 -13.55 3.71 -28.24
CA SER A 26 -14.25 2.64 -27.49
C SER A 26 -15.09 3.18 -26.32
N LEU A 27 -14.56 4.14 -25.57
CA LEU A 27 -15.28 4.75 -24.44
C LEU A 27 -16.40 5.69 -24.91
N VAL A 28 -16.20 6.42 -26.00
CA VAL A 28 -17.23 7.30 -26.58
C VAL A 28 -18.43 6.49 -27.03
N ASP A 29 -18.21 5.40 -27.77
CA ASP A 29 -19.28 4.53 -28.25
C ASP A 29 -20.00 3.82 -27.10
N LEU A 30 -19.24 3.36 -26.10
CA LEU A 30 -19.81 2.74 -24.90
C LEU A 30 -20.70 3.74 -24.15
N ARG A 31 -20.24 4.97 -23.95
CA ARG A 31 -21.00 6.01 -23.25
C ARG A 31 -22.26 6.39 -24.01
N ALA A 32 -22.20 6.51 -25.33
CA ALA A 32 -23.36 6.81 -26.16
C ALA A 32 -24.47 5.76 -26.01
N ARG A 33 -24.11 4.47 -25.95
CA ARG A 33 -25.06 3.36 -25.71
C ARG A 33 -25.67 3.42 -24.30
N HIS A 34 -24.84 3.63 -23.28
CA HIS A 34 -25.29 3.74 -21.88
C HIS A 34 -26.19 4.97 -21.66
N ASP A 35 -25.87 6.12 -22.26
CA ASP A 35 -26.71 7.32 -22.23
C ASP A 35 -28.06 7.11 -22.93
N GLY A 36 -28.11 6.18 -23.91
CA GLY A 36 -29.33 5.71 -24.56
C GLY A 36 -30.19 4.75 -23.70
N GLY A 37 -29.71 4.35 -22.53
CA GLY A 37 -30.41 3.44 -21.60
C GLY A 37 -30.03 1.96 -21.75
N GLU A 38 -29.01 1.62 -22.55
CA GLU A 38 -28.54 0.25 -22.74
C GLU A 38 -27.56 -0.16 -21.61
N PHE A 39 -28.08 -0.51 -20.44
CA PHE A 39 -27.24 -0.88 -19.28
C PHE A 39 -26.37 -2.13 -19.47
N GLY A 40 -26.78 -3.03 -20.39
CA GLY A 40 -26.04 -4.26 -20.74
C GLY A 40 -24.96 -4.05 -21.80
N ALA A 41 -24.80 -2.84 -22.33
CA ALA A 41 -23.80 -2.55 -23.36
C ALA A 41 -22.37 -2.71 -22.79
N GLY A 42 -21.52 -3.44 -23.51
CA GLY A 42 -20.11 -3.61 -23.18
C GLY A 42 -19.25 -3.65 -24.43
N LEU A 43 -17.93 -3.51 -24.26
CA LEU A 43 -16.95 -3.63 -25.34
C LEU A 43 -16.59 -5.10 -25.58
N ASP A 44 -16.78 -5.57 -26.82
CA ASP A 44 -16.22 -6.84 -27.27
C ASP A 44 -14.76 -6.66 -27.68
N ALA A 45 -13.86 -7.30 -26.94
CA ALA A 45 -12.41 -7.21 -27.15
C ALA A 45 -11.93 -7.89 -28.45
N TYR A 46 -12.75 -8.73 -29.08
CA TYR A 46 -12.37 -9.42 -30.32
C TYR A 46 -12.75 -8.64 -31.57
N THR A 47 -13.91 -7.97 -31.55
CA THR A 47 -14.45 -7.23 -32.69
C THR A 47 -14.21 -5.73 -32.57
N GLY A 48 -14.11 -5.21 -31.35
CA GLY A 48 -14.07 -3.78 -31.04
C GLY A 48 -15.46 -3.12 -31.00
N ASP A 49 -16.53 -3.88 -31.23
CA ASP A 49 -17.88 -3.36 -31.23
C ASP A 49 -18.46 -3.28 -29.80
N VAL A 50 -19.35 -2.32 -29.58
CA VAL A 50 -20.18 -2.27 -28.37
C VAL A 50 -21.43 -3.11 -28.57
N ILE A 51 -21.60 -4.14 -27.74
CA ILE A 51 -22.66 -5.15 -27.88
C ILE A 51 -23.35 -5.41 -26.55
N ASP A 52 -24.51 -6.07 -26.61
CA ASP A 52 -25.25 -6.51 -25.40
C ASP A 52 -24.55 -7.72 -24.78
N MET A 53 -23.92 -7.51 -23.62
CA MET A 53 -23.16 -8.55 -22.93
C MET A 53 -24.03 -9.66 -22.37
N GLU A 54 -25.30 -9.39 -22.04
CA GLU A 54 -26.22 -10.42 -21.56
C GLU A 54 -26.63 -11.34 -22.71
N ALA A 55 -26.91 -10.78 -23.89
CA ALA A 55 -27.24 -11.55 -25.08
C ALA A 55 -26.10 -12.47 -25.54
N GLU A 56 -24.84 -12.02 -25.37
CA GLU A 56 -23.63 -12.81 -25.68
C GLU A 56 -23.22 -13.77 -24.55
N GLY A 57 -23.94 -13.78 -23.42
CA GLY A 57 -23.64 -14.65 -22.29
C GLY A 57 -22.39 -14.27 -21.49
N VAL A 58 -21.88 -13.04 -21.66
CA VAL A 58 -20.75 -12.49 -20.91
C VAL A 58 -21.28 -11.88 -19.61
N VAL A 59 -21.38 -12.71 -18.58
CA VAL A 59 -21.91 -12.32 -17.27
C VAL A 59 -20.90 -12.54 -16.15
N GLU A 60 -20.95 -11.69 -15.13
CA GLU A 60 -20.10 -11.79 -13.94
C GLU A 60 -20.94 -11.94 -12.68
N PRO A 61 -20.49 -12.73 -11.68
CA PRO A 61 -21.21 -12.83 -10.41
C PRO A 61 -21.25 -11.47 -9.70
N LEU A 62 -22.45 -11.03 -9.29
CA LEU A 62 -22.65 -9.78 -8.57
C LEU A 62 -21.66 -9.59 -7.40
N ARG A 63 -21.46 -10.66 -6.62
CA ARG A 63 -20.55 -10.64 -5.45
C ARG A 63 -19.12 -10.23 -5.81
N VAL A 64 -18.63 -10.61 -7.00
CA VAL A 64 -17.27 -10.27 -7.45
C VAL A 64 -17.18 -8.77 -7.72
N LYS A 65 -18.14 -8.18 -8.43
CA LYS A 65 -18.16 -6.74 -8.71
C LYS A 65 -18.35 -5.90 -7.46
N THR A 66 -19.27 -6.30 -6.58
CA THR A 66 -19.47 -5.62 -5.29
C THR A 66 -18.18 -5.59 -4.47
N GLN A 67 -17.55 -6.75 -4.28
CA GLN A 67 -16.32 -6.84 -3.49
C GLN A 67 -15.17 -6.05 -4.13
N ALA A 68 -15.04 -6.07 -5.46
CA ALA A 68 -13.98 -5.33 -6.16
C ALA A 68 -14.09 -3.82 -5.92
N ILE A 69 -15.30 -3.26 -6.06
CA ILE A 69 -15.54 -1.83 -5.86
C ILE A 69 -15.36 -1.44 -4.38
N GLU A 70 -15.90 -2.22 -3.46
CA GLU A 70 -15.77 -1.98 -2.02
C GLU A 70 -14.29 -2.01 -1.59
N SER A 71 -13.57 -3.07 -1.96
CA SER A 71 -12.16 -3.25 -1.57
C SER A 71 -11.26 -2.18 -2.16
N ALA A 72 -11.46 -1.81 -3.44
CA ALA A 72 -10.70 -0.74 -4.09
C ALA A 72 -10.96 0.62 -3.41
N THR A 73 -12.23 0.88 -3.04
CA THR A 73 -12.62 2.11 -2.33
C THR A 73 -11.99 2.17 -0.95
N GLU A 74 -12.04 1.07 -0.17
CA GLU A 74 -11.39 1.00 1.14
C GLU A 74 -9.88 1.20 1.05
N ALA A 75 -9.22 0.56 0.08
CA ALA A 75 -7.78 0.73 -0.15
C ALA A 75 -7.42 2.18 -0.50
N ALA A 76 -8.18 2.82 -1.39
CA ALA A 76 -7.98 4.22 -1.75
C ALA A 76 -8.17 5.14 -0.52
N VAL A 77 -9.23 4.91 0.26
CA VAL A 77 -9.50 5.68 1.49
C VAL A 77 -8.40 5.48 2.53
N MET A 78 -7.86 4.27 2.69
CA MET A 78 -6.74 4.01 3.59
C MET A 78 -5.52 4.84 3.21
N ILE A 79 -5.16 4.88 1.93
CA ILE A 79 -4.01 5.65 1.45
C ILE A 79 -4.26 7.15 1.61
N LEU A 80 -5.45 7.64 1.23
CA LEU A 80 -5.79 9.06 1.30
C LEU A 80 -5.84 9.61 2.73
N ARG A 81 -5.98 8.74 3.74
CA ARG A 81 -5.96 9.12 5.17
C ARG A 81 -4.55 9.23 5.75
N ILE A 82 -3.52 8.82 5.02
CA ILE A 82 -2.14 8.94 5.48
C ILE A 82 -1.66 10.35 5.18
N ASP A 83 -1.48 11.15 6.23
CA ASP A 83 -1.04 12.55 6.09
C ASP A 83 0.50 12.67 6.05
N ASP A 84 1.21 11.77 6.74
CA ASP A 84 2.67 11.74 6.80
C ASP A 84 3.19 10.31 7.05
N VAL A 85 4.40 10.02 6.56
CA VAL A 85 5.08 8.73 6.73
C VAL A 85 6.41 8.97 7.43
N ILE A 86 6.48 8.59 8.71
CA ILE A 86 7.71 8.72 9.50
C ILE A 86 8.56 7.46 9.34
N ALA A 87 9.76 7.61 8.77
CA ALA A 87 10.74 6.53 8.69
C ALA A 87 11.40 6.32 10.08
N ALA A 88 11.37 5.08 10.58
CA ALA A 88 11.93 4.75 11.89
C ALA A 88 13.46 4.99 12.00
N GLY A 89 14.17 5.12 10.87
CA GLY A 89 15.60 5.41 10.83
C GLY A 89 15.96 6.83 11.31
N ASP A 90 15.04 7.78 11.17
CA ASP A 90 15.26 9.19 11.51
C ASP A 90 14.98 9.51 13.00
N LEU A 91 14.50 8.53 13.77
CA LEU A 91 14.25 8.66 15.22
C LEU A 91 15.54 8.59 16.07
N LYS A 92 16.73 8.61 15.48
CA LYS A 92 17.99 8.78 16.22
C LYS A 92 18.29 10.26 16.46
N GLY A 93 17.68 10.83 17.49
CA GLY A 93 17.96 12.21 17.89
C GLY A 93 17.19 12.73 19.09
N GLY A 94 16.82 11.88 20.05
CA GLY A 94 16.52 12.35 21.41
C GLY A 94 17.84 12.47 22.15
N GLY A 95 18.30 13.70 22.36
CA GLY A 95 19.61 14.03 22.91
C GLY A 95 19.97 13.22 24.14
N SER A 96 21.22 12.77 24.16
CA SER A 96 21.96 12.52 25.39
C SER A 96 21.91 13.78 26.25
N ASP A 97 21.17 13.74 27.35
CA ASP A 97 21.45 14.60 28.49
C ASP A 97 22.71 14.03 29.18
N ASP A 98 23.86 14.25 28.54
CA ASP A 98 25.17 14.31 29.19
C ASP A 98 25.47 15.80 29.36
N ASP A 99 25.01 16.36 30.47
CA ASP A 99 25.53 17.60 31.03
C ASP A 99 25.86 17.29 32.49
N GLY A 100 27.15 17.09 32.76
CA GLY A 100 27.67 16.90 34.10
C GLY A 100 27.62 18.19 34.92
N ASP A 101 27.56 18.05 36.25
CA ASP A 101 28.45 18.78 37.16
C ASP A 101 28.36 18.23 38.60
N GLU A 102 29.54 18.07 39.20
CA GLU A 102 29.91 18.09 40.62
C GLU A 102 28.94 17.64 41.73
N GLY A 103 29.35 16.59 42.47
CA GLY A 103 28.79 16.34 43.79
C GLY A 103 29.17 14.99 44.41
N GLY A 104 30.45 14.68 44.55
CA GLY A 104 30.89 13.51 45.31
C GLY A 104 31.22 13.85 46.77
N PRO A 105 30.42 13.40 47.75
CA PRO A 105 30.89 13.27 49.12
C PRO A 105 30.93 11.80 49.54
N GLY A 106 32.12 11.28 49.85
CA GLY A 106 32.23 10.17 50.79
C GLY A 106 33.20 9.06 50.38
N GLY A 107 34.23 8.88 51.20
CA GLY A 107 35.01 7.65 51.25
C GLY A 107 36.48 7.86 51.58
N ALA A 108 36.78 8.03 52.88
CA ALA A 108 38.13 8.14 53.42
C ALA A 108 38.98 6.85 53.19
N PRO A 109 40.32 6.92 53.34
CA PRO A 109 41.29 5.98 52.77
C PRO A 109 41.55 4.78 53.69
N GLY A 110 41.89 3.62 53.12
CA GLY A 110 42.40 2.53 53.94
C GLY A 110 42.80 1.27 53.18
N GLY A 111 44.00 0.77 53.49
CA GLY A 111 44.23 -0.68 53.57
C GLY A 111 45.20 -1.26 52.53
N MET A 112 46.50 -1.08 52.78
CA MET A 112 47.56 -1.91 52.21
C MET A 112 47.55 -3.31 52.84
N GLY A 113 47.59 -4.36 52.02
CA GLY A 113 47.82 -5.76 52.42
C GLY A 113 46.85 -6.72 51.71
N GLY A 114 47.24 -7.85 51.13
CA GLY A 114 48.52 -8.51 51.01
C GLY A 114 48.34 -9.79 50.16
N MET A 115 49.35 -10.08 49.34
CA MET A 115 49.92 -11.38 49.00
C MET A 115 49.05 -12.66 48.99
N GLY A 116 49.06 -13.36 47.84
CA GLY A 116 48.73 -14.79 47.68
C GLY A 116 47.65 -15.02 46.62
N GLY A 117 47.79 -15.89 45.62
CA GLY A 117 48.76 -16.92 45.34
C GLY A 117 48.50 -17.49 43.94
N MET A 118 49.49 -18.24 43.49
CA MET A 118 49.77 -18.76 42.17
C MET A 118 48.97 -20.04 41.83
N GLY A 119 48.63 -20.23 40.55
CA GLY A 119 48.19 -21.51 39.95
C GLY A 119 47.06 -21.32 38.93
N GLY A 120 47.16 -21.63 37.63
CA GLY A 120 48.09 -22.49 36.91
C GLY A 120 47.46 -23.86 36.60
N MET A 121 46.59 -23.95 35.59
CA MET A 121 46.24 -25.16 34.81
C MET A 121 45.23 -24.73 33.73
N GLY A 122 45.51 -24.81 32.42
CA GLY A 122 45.61 -26.06 31.62
C GLY A 122 44.18 -26.57 31.35
N GLY A 123 43.61 -26.62 30.15
CA GLY A 123 44.14 -26.97 28.84
C GLY A 123 43.60 -28.36 28.45
N ALA A 124 42.87 -28.45 27.32
CA ALA A 124 42.29 -29.66 26.70
C ALA A 124 41.12 -30.32 27.50
N MET A 125 40.06 -30.87 26.91
CA MET A 125 39.76 -31.44 25.60
C MET A 125 38.32 -31.12 25.19
#